data_AF-A0A179S887-F1
#
_entry.id   AF-A0A179S887-F1
#
_cell.length_a   1.000
_cell.length_b   1.000
_cell.length_c   1.000
_cell.angle_alpha   90.00
_cell.angle_beta   90.00
_cell.angle_gamma   90.00
#
_symmetry.space_group_name_H-M   'P 1'
#
loop_
_entity.id
_entity.type
_entity.pdbx_description
1 polymer ?
#
loop_
_entity_poly.entity_id
_entity_poly.type
_entity_poly.pdbx_seq_one_letter_code
_entity_poly.pdbx_strand_id
1 'polypeptide(L)'
;MTTENPSPVHVFWNRNRYVWSIRRGGIVVDRRPSLALAGCVMRASEAGRLRCQAAARREVVATIVGTLADAPRPADAIRIGYRPTEPGFRRRDTNEIVTGAAAVWFEPDGTAWALAPIPSTETCQ
;
A
#
# COMPACT_ATOMS: atom_id res chain seq x y z
N MET A 1 26.90 -18.41 6.14
CA MET A 1 25.49 -18.02 6.38
C MET A 1 25.24 -16.75 5.61
N THR A 2 24.63 -16.86 4.42
CA THR A 2 24.28 -15.68 3.62
C THR A 2 23.06 -15.06 4.27
N THR A 3 23.24 -13.92 4.93
CA THR A 3 22.13 -13.07 5.39
C THR A 3 21.44 -12.54 4.14
N GLU A 4 20.53 -13.31 3.58
CA GLU A 4 19.69 -12.87 2.48
C GLU A 4 18.81 -11.74 3.01
N ASN A 5 19.21 -10.50 2.74
CA ASN A 5 18.40 -9.35 3.09
C ASN A 5 17.07 -9.50 2.35
N PRO A 6 15.93 -9.59 3.05
CA PRO A 6 14.67 -9.88 2.41
C PRO A 6 14.33 -8.76 1.43
N SER A 7 14.26 -9.11 0.14
CA SER A 7 13.95 -8.15 -0.91
C SER A 7 12.53 -7.59 -0.75
N PRO A 8 12.35 -6.26 -0.88
CA PRO A 8 11.04 -5.64 -0.73
C PRO A 8 10.05 -6.17 -1.76
N VAL A 9 8.79 -6.24 -1.35
CA VAL A 9 7.66 -6.68 -2.18
C VAL A 9 6.69 -5.52 -2.40
N HIS A 10 5.95 -5.58 -3.50
CA HIS A 10 4.88 -4.64 -3.80
C HIS A 10 3.54 -5.29 -3.49
N VAL A 11 2.76 -4.70 -2.60
CA VAL A 11 1.45 -5.20 -2.18
C VAL A 11 0.36 -4.28 -2.69
N PHE A 12 -0.69 -4.86 -3.26
CA PHE A 12 -1.88 -4.12 -3.70
C PHE A 12 -3.13 -4.97 -3.54
N TRP A 13 -4.26 -4.29 -3.36
CA TRP A 13 -5.56 -4.95 -3.28
C TRP A 13 -6.06 -5.32 -4.68
N ASN A 14 -6.32 -6.60 -4.91
CA ASN A 14 -6.97 -7.05 -6.14
C ASN A 14 -8.48 -7.05 -5.97
N ARG A 15 -9.14 -6.01 -6.47
CA ARG A 15 -10.60 -5.84 -6.38
C ARG A 15 -11.43 -6.93 -7.09
N ASN A 16 -10.85 -7.65 -8.05
CA ASN A 16 -11.56 -8.72 -8.75
C ASN A 16 -11.55 -10.04 -7.95
N ARG A 17 -10.52 -10.24 -7.12
CA ARG A 17 -10.31 -11.49 -6.37
C ARG A 17 -10.50 -11.31 -4.86
N TYR A 18 -10.73 -10.08 -4.40
CA TYR A 18 -10.86 -9.72 -2.99
C TYR A 18 -9.71 -10.30 -2.14
N VAL A 19 -8.47 -10.09 -2.61
CA VAL A 19 -7.26 -10.60 -1.97
C VAL A 19 -6.08 -9.66 -2.17
N TRP A 20 -5.14 -9.62 -1.22
CA TRP A 20 -3.88 -8.91 -1.39
C TRP A 20 -2.96 -9.69 -2.31
N SER A 21 -2.47 -9.03 -3.36
CA SER A 21 -1.53 -9.61 -4.31
C SER A 21 -0.13 -9.07 -4.04
N ILE A 22 0.84 -9.99 -3.97
CA ILE A 22 2.23 -9.70 -3.66
C ILE A 22 3.04 -9.79 -4.96
N ARG A 23 3.75 -8.73 -5.32
CA ARG A 23 4.58 -8.63 -6.52
C ARG A 23 6.06 -8.52 -6.16
N ARG A 24 6.89 -9.24 -6.92
CA ARG A 24 8.36 -9.15 -6.90
C ARG A 24 8.86 -9.26 -8.34
N GLY A 25 9.79 -8.41 -8.75
CA GLY A 25 10.31 -8.42 -10.14
C GLY A 25 9.24 -8.25 -11.22
N GLY A 26 8.15 -7.52 -10.94
CA GLY A 26 7.06 -7.28 -11.89
C GLY A 26 5.99 -8.39 -11.98
N ILE A 27 6.24 -9.57 -11.41
CA ILE A 27 5.29 -10.69 -11.42
C ILE A 27 4.60 -10.84 -10.06
N VAL A 28 3.35 -11.33 -10.06
CA VAL A 28 2.65 -11.69 -8.82
C VAL A 28 3.19 -13.04 -8.35
N VAL A 29 3.85 -13.05 -7.20
CA VAL A 29 4.49 -14.24 -6.63
C VAL A 29 3.62 -14.96 -5.61
N ASP A 30 2.68 -14.24 -4.98
CA ASP A 30 1.84 -14.79 -3.91
C ASP A 30 0.55 -13.96 -3.75
N ARG A 31 -0.45 -14.53 -3.07
CA ARG A 31 -1.72 -13.89 -2.71
C ARG A 31 -2.12 -14.29 -1.30
N ARG A 32 -2.45 -13.32 -0.46
CA ARG A 32 -2.82 -13.58 0.94
C ARG A 32 -4.07 -12.80 1.35
N PRO A 33 -4.94 -13.38 2.21
CA PRO A 33 -6.07 -12.64 2.78
C PRO A 33 -5.58 -11.55 3.74
N SER A 34 -4.47 -11.78 4.44
CA SER A 34 -3.83 -10.82 5.33
C SER A 34 -2.31 -10.96 5.31
N LEU A 35 -1.61 -9.87 5.62
CA LEU A 35 -0.15 -9.84 5.77
C LEU A 35 0.29 -8.55 6.48
N ALA A 36 1.55 -8.51 6.90
CA ALA A 36 2.19 -7.30 7.39
C ALA A 36 3.46 -6.98 6.57
N LEU A 37 3.75 -5.69 6.45
CA LEU A 37 4.99 -5.16 5.91
C LEU A 37 5.67 -4.24 6.93
N ALA A 38 6.99 -4.21 6.93
CA ALA A 38 7.82 -3.25 7.63
C ALA A 38 8.58 -2.34 6.65
N GLY A 39 8.92 -1.12 7.08
CA GLY A 39 9.68 -0.15 6.27
C GLY A 39 8.91 0.25 5.00
N CYS A 40 7.68 0.71 5.18
CA CYS A 40 6.73 0.84 4.08
C CYS A 40 6.85 2.17 3.32
N VAL A 41 6.73 2.10 2.00
CA VAL A 41 6.61 3.25 1.09
C VAL A 41 5.33 3.11 0.27
N MET A 42 4.53 4.17 0.26
CA MET A 42 3.26 4.25 -0.44
C MET A 42 3.51 4.83 -1.83
N ARG A 43 3.24 4.05 -2.88
CA ARG A 43 3.43 4.47 -4.27
C ARG A 43 2.08 4.55 -4.97
N ALA A 44 1.68 5.76 -5.33
CA ALA A 44 0.52 6.04 -6.16
C ALA A 44 0.96 6.69 -7.49
N SER A 45 0.60 6.10 -8.63
CA SER A 45 0.93 6.65 -9.95
C SER A 45 -0.16 7.61 -10.40
N GLU A 46 0.18 8.91 -10.45
CA GLU A 46 -0.76 9.94 -10.92
C GLU A 46 -1.08 9.78 -12.41
N ALA A 47 -0.05 9.56 -13.24
CA ALA A 47 -0.26 9.25 -14.66
C ALA A 47 -1.14 8.01 -14.87
N GLY A 48 -0.93 6.96 -14.06
CA GLY A 48 -1.77 5.76 -14.08
C GLY A 48 -3.22 6.05 -13.65
N ARG A 49 -3.41 6.86 -12.61
CA ARG A 49 -4.73 7.31 -12.14
C ARG A 49 -5.49 8.01 -13.26
N LEU A 50 -4.87 8.98 -13.92
CA LEU A 50 -5.47 9.73 -15.02
C LEU A 50 -5.85 8.82 -16.20
N ARG A 51 -5.00 7.85 -16.57
CA ARG A 51 -5.35 6.85 -17.60
C ARG A 51 -6.53 5.97 -17.20
N CYS A 52 -6.58 5.51 -15.95
CA CYS A 52 -7.70 4.71 -15.45
C CYS A 52 -9.02 5.49 -15.50
N GLN A 53 -8.98 6.79 -15.19
CA GLN A 53 -10.14 7.67 -15.27
C GLN A 53 -10.59 7.93 -16.71
N ALA A 54 -9.65 8.20 -17.62
CA ALA A 54 -9.97 8.56 -19.00
C ALA A 54 -10.45 7.38 -19.87
N ALA A 55 -9.86 6.19 -19.70
CA ALA A 55 -10.03 5.08 -20.65
C ALA A 55 -10.77 3.86 -20.09
N ALA A 56 -11.42 3.98 -18.92
CA ALA A 56 -12.03 2.86 -18.18
C ALA A 56 -11.08 1.65 -17.97
N ARG A 57 -9.76 1.90 -17.96
CA ARG A 57 -8.74 0.87 -17.81
C ARG A 57 -8.56 0.48 -16.35
N ARG A 58 -8.31 -0.80 -16.10
CA ARG A 58 -7.99 -1.34 -14.77
C ARG A 58 -6.48 -1.59 -14.69
N GLU A 59 -5.74 -0.59 -14.23
CA GLU A 59 -4.30 -0.70 -13.97
C GLU A 59 -4.04 -0.73 -12.45
N VAL A 60 -2.93 -1.33 -12.04
CA VAL A 60 -2.46 -1.22 -10.65
C VAL A 60 -1.75 0.11 -10.50
N VAL A 61 -2.47 1.08 -9.97
CA VAL A 61 -2.00 2.47 -9.81
C VAL A 61 -1.59 2.80 -8.38
N ALA A 62 -1.84 1.89 -7.43
CA ALA A 62 -1.51 2.05 -6.02
C ALA A 62 -0.89 0.77 -5.46
N THR A 63 0.31 0.89 -4.90
CA THR A 63 1.03 -0.21 -4.24
C THR A 63 1.69 0.29 -2.98
N ILE A 64 1.78 -0.57 -1.97
CA ILE A 64 2.62 -0.35 -0.80
C ILE A 64 3.83 -1.27 -0.92
N VAL A 65 5.02 -0.69 -0.81
CA VAL A 65 6.30 -1.40 -0.93
C VAL A 65 6.89 -1.55 0.45
N GLY A 66 7.38 -2.74 0.81
CA GLY A 66 8.03 -2.97 2.08
C GLY A 66 8.54 -4.40 2.19
N THR A 67 9.05 -4.75 3.37
CA THR A 67 9.56 -6.10 3.66
C THR A 67 8.49 -6.90 4.39
N LEU A 68 8.24 -8.15 3.99
CA LEU A 68 7.32 -9.03 4.72
C LEU A 68 7.73 -9.12 6.19
N ALA A 69 6.75 -8.92 7.07
CA ALA A 69 6.92 -8.98 8.51
C ALA A 69 5.85 -9.88 9.13
N ASP A 70 6.14 -10.37 10.33
CA ASP A 70 5.20 -11.08 11.16
C ASP A 70 5.12 -10.37 12.51
N ALA A 71 4.08 -9.55 12.66
CA ALA A 71 3.82 -8.78 13.87
C ALA A 71 2.32 -8.50 13.98
N PRO A 72 1.73 -8.56 15.18
CA PRO A 72 0.35 -8.16 15.37
C PRO A 72 0.17 -6.66 15.09
N ARG A 73 -1.00 -6.28 14.58
CA ARG A 73 -1.35 -4.88 14.36
C ARG A 73 -1.54 -4.19 15.72
N PRO A 74 -0.82 -3.10 16.02
CA PRO A 74 -1.01 -2.36 17.25
C PRO A 74 -2.32 -1.55 17.20
N ALA A 75 -2.86 -1.23 18.38
CA ALA A 75 -4.15 -0.56 18.51
C ALA A 75 -4.16 0.89 17.98
N ASP A 76 -3.00 1.55 17.99
CA ASP A 76 -2.76 2.91 17.50
C ASP A 76 -2.49 2.98 15.99
N ALA A 77 -2.53 1.85 15.27
CA ALA A 77 -2.40 1.85 13.82
C ALA A 77 -3.56 2.61 13.18
N ILE A 78 -3.25 3.36 12.12
CA ILE A 78 -4.19 4.30 11.49
C ILE A 78 -4.60 3.74 10.14
N ARG A 79 -5.92 3.69 9.89
CA ARG A 79 -6.43 3.22 8.60
C ARG A 79 -5.96 4.17 7.49
N ILE A 80 -5.37 3.60 6.45
CA ILE A 80 -4.95 4.31 5.24
C ILE A 80 -5.66 3.73 4.02
N GLY A 81 -5.71 4.49 2.93
CA GLY A 81 -6.12 3.93 1.66
C GLY A 81 -6.04 4.90 0.50
N TYR A 82 -6.01 4.31 -0.69
CA TYR A 82 -6.01 5.01 -1.97
C TYR A 82 -7.43 5.13 -2.53
N ARG A 83 -7.75 6.26 -3.17
CA ARG A 83 -9.01 6.49 -3.89
C ARG A 83 -8.68 6.90 -5.32
N PRO A 84 -9.21 6.24 -6.37
CA PRO A 84 -8.92 6.65 -7.75
C PRO A 84 -9.33 8.08 -8.12
N THR A 85 -10.27 8.67 -7.37
CA THR A 85 -10.75 10.05 -7.57
C THR A 85 -9.77 11.11 -7.05
N GLU A 86 -8.79 10.73 -6.24
CA GLU A 86 -7.86 11.64 -5.57
C GLU A 86 -6.41 11.14 -5.70
N PRO A 87 -5.42 12.03 -5.77
CA PRO A 87 -4.02 11.63 -5.73
C PRO A 87 -3.62 11.11 -4.34
N GLY A 88 -2.69 10.16 -4.33
CA GLY A 88 -1.99 9.70 -3.12
C GLY A 88 -2.75 8.69 -2.24
N PHE A 89 -2.00 8.05 -1.35
CA PHE A 89 -2.58 7.35 -0.20
C PHE A 89 -2.93 8.36 0.87
N ARG A 90 -4.05 8.17 1.56
CA ARG A 90 -4.46 9.06 2.65
C ARG A 90 -4.77 8.30 3.91
N ARG A 91 -4.39 8.86 5.05
CA ARG A 91 -4.91 8.43 6.35
C ARG A 91 -6.36 8.85 6.51
N ARG A 92 -7.17 8.02 7.18
CA ARG A 92 -8.63 8.17 7.25
C ARG A 92 -9.11 9.07 8.38
N ASP A 93 -8.27 9.33 9.36
CA ASP A 93 -8.50 10.20 10.50
C ASP A 93 -8.37 11.70 10.15
N THR A 94 -7.32 12.11 9.43
CA THR A 94 -7.09 13.53 9.08
C THR A 94 -7.20 13.84 7.59
N ASN A 95 -7.35 12.81 6.75
CA ASN A 95 -7.35 12.93 5.29
C ASN A 95 -6.02 13.41 4.67
N GLU A 96 -4.93 13.53 5.44
CA GLU A 96 -3.59 13.88 4.93
C GLU A 96 -3.03 12.81 3.98
N ILE A 97 -2.26 13.25 2.98
CA ILE A 97 -1.51 12.35 2.10
C ILE A 97 -0.36 11.73 2.90
N VAL A 98 -0.17 10.43 2.75
CA VAL A 98 0.91 9.67 3.40
C VAL A 98 1.77 8.99 2.34
N THR A 99 3.08 9.06 2.52
CA THR A 99 4.08 8.53 1.56
C THR A 99 4.90 7.38 2.14
N GLY A 100 4.87 7.20 3.46
CA GLY A 100 5.55 6.11 4.14
C GLY A 100 4.87 5.72 5.46
N ALA A 101 5.32 4.62 6.05
CA ALA A 101 4.97 4.21 7.41
C ALA A 101 6.03 3.23 7.96
N ALA A 102 6.15 3.15 9.29
CA ALA A 102 7.04 2.18 9.92
C ALA A 102 6.64 0.73 9.61
N ALA A 103 5.33 0.46 9.61
CA ALA A 103 4.76 -0.82 9.24
C ALA A 103 3.33 -0.65 8.69
N VAL A 104 2.88 -1.60 7.86
CA VAL A 104 1.51 -1.65 7.36
C VAL A 104 0.94 -3.06 7.49
N TRP A 105 -0.27 -3.16 8.04
CA TRP A 105 -1.05 -4.38 8.12
C TRP A 105 -2.18 -4.36 7.10
N PHE A 106 -2.38 -5.49 6.45
CA PHE A 106 -3.34 -5.71 5.39
C PHE A 106 -4.35 -6.73 5.87
N GLU A 107 -5.63 -6.36 5.87
CA GLU A 107 -6.71 -7.17 6.45
C GLU A 107 -7.58 -7.82 5.35
N PRO A 108 -8.31 -8.91 5.65
CA PRO A 108 -9.11 -9.65 4.66
C PRO A 108 -10.22 -8.83 3.99
N ASP A 109 -10.65 -7.73 4.61
CA ASP A 109 -11.66 -6.82 4.08
C ASP A 109 -11.10 -5.81 3.06
N GLY A 110 -9.81 -5.89 2.75
CA GLY A 110 -9.12 -4.96 1.86
C GLY A 110 -8.73 -3.64 2.54
N THR A 111 -8.79 -3.56 3.87
CA THR A 111 -8.27 -2.42 4.63
C THR A 111 -6.77 -2.54 4.88
N ALA A 112 -6.11 -1.38 4.90
CA ALA A 112 -4.71 -1.25 5.26
C ALA A 112 -4.57 -0.30 6.45
N TRP A 113 -3.70 -0.64 7.38
CA TRP A 113 -3.48 0.09 8.63
C TRP A 113 -2.00 0.38 8.79
N ALA A 114 -1.64 1.63 9.05
CA ALA A 114 -0.26 2.09 9.11
C ALA A 114 0.14 2.49 10.52
N LEU A 115 1.32 2.05 10.97
CA LEU A 115 1.97 2.55 12.17
C LEU A 115 2.88 3.73 11.80
N ALA A 116 2.77 4.83 12.55
CA ALA A 116 3.53 6.07 12.32
C ALA A 116 3.53 6.49 10.83
N PRO A 117 2.35 6.73 10.22
CA PRO A 117 2.29 7.16 8.83
C PRO A 117 2.99 8.51 8.67
N ILE A 118 3.83 8.60 7.64
CA ILE A 118 4.64 9.78 7.33
C ILE A 118 3.83 10.65 6.36
N PRO A 119 3.42 11.87 6.76
CA PRO A 119 2.75 12.80 5.87
C PRO A 119 3.65 13.19 4.69
N SER A 120 3.05 13.47 3.54
CA SER A 120 3.79 14.09 2.44
C SER A 120 4.28 15.48 2.87
N THR A 121 5.56 15.78 2.65
CA THR A 121 6.13 17.12 2.85
C THR A 121 5.74 18.10 1.75
N GLU A 122 5.15 17.61 0.66
CA GLU A 122 4.48 18.42 -0.33
C GLU A 122 3.13 18.85 0.24
N THR A 123 3.16 19.89 1.08
CA THR A 123 2.00 20.74 1.31
C THR A 123 1.55 21.19 -0.07
N CYS A 124 0.34 20.83 -0.50
CA CYS A 124 -0.28 21.47 -1.66
C CYS A 124 -0.20 22.99 -1.45
N GLN A 125 0.70 23.65 -2.18
CA GLN A 125 0.52 25.04 -2.57
C GLN A 125 -0.44 25.07 -3.76
#